data_AF-A0A382N4D5-F1
#
_entry.id   AF-A0A382N4D5-F1
#
_cell.length_a   1.000
_cell.length_b   1.000
_cell.length_c   1.000
_cell.angle_alpha   90.00
_cell.angle_beta   90.00
_cell.angle_gamma   90.00
#
_symmetry.space_group_name_H-M   'P 1'
#
loop_
_entity.id
_entity.type
_entity.pdbx_description
1 polymer ?
#
loop_
_entity_poly.entity_id
_entity_poly.type
_entity_poly.pdbx_seq_one_letter_code
_entity_poly.pdbx_strand_id
1 'polypeptide(L)' 'MGRGTELGAVVKADAYGLGASKIAPALARAGCKTYFVATLDEGIALRAVVGGAAIYVLNGLVGDEVEEF' A
#
# COMPACT_ATOMS: atom_id res chain seq x y z
N MET A 1 -6.87 -6.48 18.23
CA MET A 1 -7.49 -5.19 17.83
C MET A 1 -8.68 -4.93 18.73
N GLY A 2 -8.86 -3.69 19.19
CA GLY A 2 -10.09 -3.30 19.89
C GLY A 2 -11.29 -3.31 18.94
N ARG A 3 -12.52 -3.32 19.47
CA ARG A 3 -13.70 -3.14 18.62
C ARG A 3 -13.65 -1.75 17.98
N GLY A 4 -13.79 -1.67 16.66
CA GLY A 4 -13.82 -0.42 15.90
C GLY A 4 -12.45 0.09 15.43
N THR A 5 -11.37 -0.66 15.59
CA THR A 5 -10.05 -0.29 15.03
C THR A 5 -9.68 -1.16 13.84
N GLU A 6 -9.03 -0.55 12.85
CA GLU A 6 -8.51 -1.22 11.64
C GLU A 6 -6.99 -1.16 11.61
N LEU A 7 -6.35 -2.20 11.05
CA LEU A 7 -4.91 -2.24 10.81
C LEU A 7 -4.57 -1.55 9.49
N GLY A 8 -3.74 -0.52 9.58
CA GLY A 8 -3.08 0.11 8.45
C GLY A 8 -1.68 -0.46 8.23
N ALA A 9 -1.42 -1.05 7.07
CA ALA A 9 -0.11 -1.60 6.73
C ALA A 9 0.73 -0.60 5.94
N VAL A 10 1.82 -0.11 6.54
CA VAL A 10 2.81 0.68 5.80
C VAL A 10 3.76 -0.27 5.09
N VAL A 11 3.78 -0.22 3.76
CA VAL A 11 4.60 -1.11 2.91
C VAL A 11 5.47 -0.32 1.92
N LYS A 12 5.81 0.93 2.26
CA LYS A 12 6.73 1.77 1.49
C LYS A 12 8.13 1.15 1.38
N ALA A 13 8.90 1.62 0.40
CA ALA A 13 10.23 1.13 0.06
C ALA A 13 10.25 -0.39 -0.13
N ASP A 14 9.32 -0.89 -0.95
CA ASP A 14 9.13 -2.33 -1.21
C ASP A 14 8.95 -3.17 0.07
N ALA A 15 8.04 -2.73 0.95
CA ALA A 15 7.83 -3.27 2.29
C ALA A 15 9.13 -3.29 3.12
N TYR A 16 9.84 -2.15 3.18
CA TYR A 16 11.11 -2.00 3.89
C TYR A 16 12.18 -3.00 3.40
N GLY A 17 12.18 -3.32 2.10
CA GLY A 17 13.09 -4.27 1.46
C GLY A 17 12.71 -5.74 1.62
N LEU A 18 11.54 -6.06 2.18
CA LEU A 18 11.07 -7.45 2.32
C LEU A 18 10.34 -7.97 1.07
N GLY A 19 9.96 -7.08 0.15
CA GLY A 19 9.18 -7.40 -1.04
C GLY A 19 7.68 -7.21 -0.82
N ALA A 20 7.14 -6.08 -1.26
CA ALA A 20 5.73 -5.73 -1.15
C ALA A 20 4.81 -6.74 -1.85
N SER A 21 5.26 -7.32 -2.97
CA SER A 21 4.54 -8.37 -3.70
C SER A 21 4.35 -9.67 -2.89
N LYS A 22 5.19 -9.92 -1.87
CA LYS A 22 5.09 -11.07 -0.96
C LYS A 22 4.36 -10.70 0.33
N ILE A 23 4.72 -9.57 0.92
CA ILE A 23 4.20 -9.13 2.21
C ILE A 23 2.75 -8.70 2.11
N ALA A 24 2.36 -7.92 1.10
CA ALA A 24 1.01 -7.37 1.02
C ALA A 24 -0.08 -8.45 0.88
N PRO A 25 0.07 -9.50 0.04
CA PRO A 25 -0.89 -10.61 0.02
C PRO A 25 -0.96 -11.39 1.34
N ALA A 26 0.16 -11.51 2.07
CA ALA A 26 0.16 -12.15 3.38
C ALA A 26 -0.65 -11.35 4.41
N LEU A 27 -0.49 -10.03 4.40
CA LEU A 27 -1.28 -9.11 5.24
C LEU A 27 -2.76 -9.11 4.84
N ALA A 28 -3.07 -9.18 3.54
CA ALA A 28 -4.44 -9.30 3.05
C ALA A 28 -5.11 -10.57 3.58
N ARG A 29 -4.42 -11.72 3.55
CA ARG A 29 -4.92 -12.97 4.13
C ARG A 29 -5.10 -12.90 5.66
N ALA A 30 -4.33 -12.05 6.33
CA ALA A 30 -4.50 -11.75 7.75
C ALA A 30 -5.63 -10.73 8.04
N GLY A 31 -6.33 -10.25 7.01
CA GLY A 31 -7.47 -9.34 7.12
C GLY A 31 -7.15 -7.86 6.98
N CYS A 32 -5.94 -7.49 6.55
CA CYS A 32 -5.59 -6.10 6.27
C CYS A 32 -6.30 -5.60 4.99
N LYS A 33 -6.96 -4.43 5.12
CA LYS A 33 -7.75 -3.80 4.04
C LYS A 33 -7.24 -2.42 3.65
N THR A 34 -6.26 -1.88 4.39
CA THR A 34 -5.77 -0.52 4.25
C THR A 34 -4.24 -0.52 4.25
N TYR A 35 -3.66 0.05 3.18
CA TYR A 35 -2.22 0.09 2.94
C TYR A 35 -1.73 1.52 2.74
N PHE A 36 -0.46 1.74 3.08
CA PHE A 36 0.23 3.01 2.90
C PHE A 36 1.56 2.78 2.17
N VAL A 37 1.80 3.56 1.12
CA VAL A 37 3.01 3.56 0.29
C VAL A 37 3.64 4.96 0.27
N ALA A 38 4.89 5.09 -0.18
CA ALA A 38 5.52 6.40 -0.30
C ALA A 38 5.11 7.11 -1.59
N THR A 39 5.20 6.43 -2.73
CA THR A 39 5.01 7.01 -4.07
C THR A 39 3.78 6.45 -4.78
N LEU A 40 3.38 7.11 -5.87
CA LEU A 40 2.24 6.65 -6.65
C LEU A 40 2.56 5.36 -7.42
N ASP A 41 3.78 5.19 -7.91
CA ASP A 41 4.27 3.95 -8.53
C ASP A 41 4.16 2.74 -7.61
N GLU A 42 4.57 2.88 -6.34
CA GLU A 42 4.40 1.83 -5.34
C GLU A 42 2.91 1.49 -5.18
N GLY A 43 2.04 2.49 -5.23
CA GLY A 43 0.59 2.32 -5.16
C GLY A 43 0.01 1.54 -6.33
N ILE A 44 0.44 1.85 -7.55
CA ILE A 44 0.06 1.12 -8.78
C ILE A 44 0.52 -0.33 -8.70
N ALA A 45 1.81 -0.54 -8.37
CA ALA A 45 2.37 -1.88 -8.24
C ALA A 45 1.63 -2.70 -7.17
N LEU A 46 1.28 -2.06 -6.05
CA LEU A 46 0.54 -2.69 -4.97
C LEU A 46 -0.90 -3.04 -5.37
N ARG A 47 -1.58 -2.20 -6.16
CA ARG A 47 -2.96 -2.44 -6.64
C ARG A 47 -3.10 -3.80 -7.34
N ALA A 48 -2.11 -4.20 -8.12
CA ALA A 48 -2.11 -5.48 -8.82
C ALA A 48 -2.12 -6.69 -7.87
N VAL A 49 -1.64 -6.55 -6.63
CA VAL A 49 -1.50 -7.66 -5.68
C VAL A 49 -2.51 -7.64 -4.52
N VAL A 50 -3.10 -6.49 -4.16
CA VAL A 50 -4.09 -6.40 -3.07
C VAL A 50 -5.52 -6.08 -3.52
N GLY A 51 -5.77 -5.95 -4.82
CA GLY A 51 -7.13 -5.82 -5.37
C GLY A 51 -7.87 -4.60 -4.83
N GLY A 52 -9.06 -4.79 -4.22
CA GLY A 52 -9.95 -3.72 -3.74
C GLY A 52 -9.57 -3.03 -2.44
N ALA A 53 -8.36 -3.24 -1.90
CA ALA A 53 -7.91 -2.59 -0.67
C ALA A 53 -7.78 -1.06 -0.83
N ALA A 54 -7.93 -0.31 0.27
CA ALA A 54 -7.57 1.11 0.29
C ALA A 54 -6.04 1.25 0.24
N ILE A 55 -5.53 2.14 -0.61
CA ILE A 55 -4.10 2.42 -0.76
C ILE A 55 -3.93 3.93 -0.67
N TYR A 56 -3.14 4.39 0.29
CA TYR A 56 -2.85 5.80 0.53
C TYR A 56 -1.38 6.09 0.21
N VAL A 57 -1.13 7.14 -0.57
CA VAL A 57 0.22 7.61 -0.93
C VAL A 57 0.62 8.70 0.06
N LEU A 58 1.66 8.45 0.86
CA LEU A 58 2.07 9.31 1.97
C LEU A 58 2.74 10.61 1.51
N ASN A 59 3.43 10.59 0.37
CA ASN A 59 4.10 11.78 -0.15
C ASN A 59 3.12 12.75 -0.84
N GLY A 60 1.86 12.35 -1.03
CA GLY A 60 0.93 13.05 -1.93
C GLY A 60 1.35 12.89 -3.39
N LEU A 61 0.70 13.66 -4.27
CA LEU A 61 1.10 13.79 -5.67
C LEU A 61 2.28 14.78 -5.75
N VAL A 62 3.46 14.26 -6.06
CA VAL A 62 4.64 15.11 -6.34
C VAL A 62 4.65 15.47 -7.82
N GLY A 63 5.02 16.70 -8.16
CA GLY A 63 4.68 17.38 -9.44
C GLY A 63 4.73 16.52 -10.71
N ASP A 64 5.84 15.84 -10.96
CA ASP A 64 6.03 15.05 -12.19
C ASP A 64 5.18 13.77 -12.22
N GLU A 65 4.77 13.25 -11.06
CA GLU A 65 3.96 12.04 -11.01
C GLU A 65 2.62 12.28 -11.73
N VAL A 66 2.02 13.46 -11.69
CA VAL A 66 0.67 13.68 -12.29
C VAL A 66 0.69 13.64 -13.82
N GLU A 67 1.82 14.01 -14.44
CA GLU A 67 1.93 14.06 -15.91
C GLU A 67 2.13 12.66 -16.53
N GLU A 68 2.49 11.64 -15.73
CA GLU A 68 2.70 10.26 -16.17
C GLU A 68 1.44 9.38 -16.15
N PHE A 69 0.28 9.89 -15.68
CA PHE A 69 -1.01 9.17 -15.64
C PHE A 69 -1.94 9.57 -16.80
#